data_AF-A0A1A6DUB9-F1
#
_entry.id   AF-A0A1A6DUB9-F1
#
_cell.length_a   1.000
_cell.length_b   1.000
_cell.length_c   1.000
_cell.angle_alpha   90.00
_cell.angle_beta   90.00
_cell.angle_gamma   90.00
#
_symmetry.space_group_name_H-M   'P 1'
#
loop_
_entity.id
_entity.type
_entity.pdbx_description
1 polymer ?
#
loop_
_entity_poly.entity_id
_entity_poly.type
_entity_poly.pdbx_seq_one_letter_code
_entity_poly.pdbx_strand_id
1 'polypeptide(L)'
;MADTDVPTLLPETEAWLRALPGVAYPQALAAQFPRIANALAAVRHDPQALRERFHELTHDHRGGRRGFPFDVMMDLLVLREALIKDDDLPGDNDATKWVS
;
A
#
# COMPACT_ATOMS: atom_id res chain seq x y z
N MET A 1 2.17 -32.81 -6.05
CA MET A 1 2.48 -31.97 -4.87
C MET A 1 2.41 -30.54 -5.35
N ALA A 2 1.32 -29.82 -5.06
CA ALA A 2 1.27 -28.40 -5.34
C ALA A 2 2.01 -27.72 -4.19
N ASP A 3 3.18 -27.15 -4.47
CA ASP A 3 3.75 -26.11 -3.60
C ASP A 3 2.72 -24.98 -3.55
N THR A 4 1.84 -25.04 -2.56
CA THR A 4 1.17 -23.83 -2.06
C THR A 4 2.29 -22.98 -1.50
N ASP A 5 2.90 -22.18 -2.37
CA ASP A 5 3.86 -21.14 -2.04
C ASP A 5 3.10 -20.16 -1.15
N VAL A 6 3.10 -20.45 0.15
CA VAL A 6 2.48 -19.60 1.16
C VAL A 6 3.25 -18.29 1.03
N PRO A 7 2.60 -17.22 0.56
CA PRO A 7 3.32 -16.00 0.30
C PRO A 7 3.94 -15.56 1.62
N THR A 8 5.26 -15.61 1.68
CA THR A 8 6.01 -15.29 2.89
C THR A 8 6.53 -13.86 2.74
N LEU A 9 6.53 -13.11 3.84
CA LEU A 9 7.12 -11.79 3.86
C LEU A 9 8.62 -11.91 3.57
N LEU A 10 9.12 -11.16 2.58
CA LEU A 10 10.55 -11.18 2.29
C LEU A 10 11.32 -10.45 3.41
N PRO A 11 12.51 -10.92 3.79
CA PRO A 11 13.31 -10.29 4.84
C PRO A 11 13.71 -8.85 4.48
N GLU A 12 13.88 -8.54 3.19
CA GLU A 12 14.11 -7.16 2.73
C GLU A 12 12.89 -6.26 2.93
N THR A 13 11.68 -6.80 2.74
CA THR A 13 10.42 -6.09 2.97
C THR A 13 10.26 -5.81 4.47
N GLU A 14 10.52 -6.80 5.31
CA GLU A 14 10.45 -6.63 6.77
C GLU A 14 11.44 -5.58 7.27
N ALA A 15 12.69 -5.64 6.79
CA ALA A 15 13.71 -4.66 7.13
C ALA A 15 13.32 -3.25 6.67
N TRP A 16 12.78 -3.11 5.45
CA TRP A 16 12.30 -1.84 4.92
C TRP A 16 11.16 -1.26 5.76
N LEU A 17 10.15 -2.07 6.08
CA LEU A 17 9.00 -1.65 6.90
C LEU A 17 9.44 -1.19 8.31
N ARG A 18 10.42 -1.87 8.91
CA ARG A 18 10.98 -1.48 10.22
C ARG A 18 11.88 -0.25 10.15
N ALA A 19 12.45 0.05 8.99
CA ALA A 19 13.31 1.20 8.79
C ALA A 19 12.54 2.51 8.60
N LEU A 20 11.21 2.46 8.43
CA LEU A 20 10.38 3.65 8.23
C LEU A 20 10.34 4.51 9.50
N PRO A 21 10.81 5.77 9.45
CA PRO A 21 10.87 6.62 10.64
C PRO A 21 9.48 7.10 11.05
N GLY A 22 9.11 6.89 12.32
CA GLY A 22 7.83 7.37 12.87
C GLY A 22 6.61 6.54 12.49
N VAL A 23 6.82 5.36 11.88
CA VAL A 23 5.75 4.48 11.42
C VAL A 23 5.70 3.24 12.31
N ALA A 24 4.51 2.88 12.78
CA ALA A 24 4.33 1.60 13.46
C ALA A 24 4.51 0.46 12.45
N TYR A 25 5.11 -0.65 12.87
CA TYR A 25 5.27 -1.82 12.02
C TYR A 25 3.88 -2.37 11.62
N PRO A 26 3.58 -2.51 10.31
CA PRO A 26 2.26 -2.91 9.82
C PRO A 26 2.08 -4.43 9.97
N GLN A 27 1.84 -4.87 11.21
CA GLN A 27 1.77 -6.26 11.59
C GLN A 27 0.65 -7.01 10.89
N ALA A 28 -0.53 -6.41 10.74
CA ALA A 28 -1.68 -7.06 10.13
C ALA A 28 -1.49 -7.20 8.62
N LEU A 29 -0.97 -6.18 7.95
CA LEU A 29 -0.61 -6.25 6.53
C LEU A 29 0.45 -7.32 6.26
N ALA A 30 1.53 -7.32 7.05
CA ALA A 30 2.62 -8.28 6.92
C ALA A 30 2.17 -9.73 7.16
N ALA A 31 1.27 -9.95 8.13
CA ALA A 31 0.77 -11.28 8.49
C ALA A 31 -0.31 -11.80 7.53
N GLN A 32 -1.25 -10.96 7.13
CA GLN A 32 -2.42 -11.38 6.34
C GLN A 32 -2.21 -11.21 4.83
N PHE A 33 -1.46 -10.19 4.42
CA PHE A 33 -1.22 -9.85 3.02
C PHE A 33 0.27 -9.62 2.69
N PRO A 34 1.16 -10.58 2.99
CA PRO A 34 2.60 -10.45 2.73
C PRO A 34 2.92 -10.19 1.24
N ARG A 35 2.08 -10.65 0.31
CA ARG A 35 2.23 -10.33 -1.13
C ARG A 35 2.13 -8.84 -1.42
N ILE A 36 1.22 -8.14 -0.73
CA ILE A 36 1.02 -6.69 -0.90
C ILE A 36 2.22 -5.96 -0.31
N ALA A 37 2.66 -6.34 0.90
CA ALA A 37 3.85 -5.79 1.52
C ALA A 37 5.08 -5.95 0.62
N ASN A 38 5.29 -7.14 0.05
CA ASN A 38 6.39 -7.41 -0.88
C ASN A 38 6.28 -6.58 -2.17
N ALA A 39 5.07 -6.42 -2.73
CA ALA A 39 4.85 -5.60 -3.92
C ALA A 39 5.15 -4.12 -3.66
N LEU A 40 4.77 -3.60 -2.49
CA LEU A 40 5.11 -2.24 -2.06
C LEU A 40 6.63 -2.07 -1.89
N ALA A 41 7.29 -3.05 -1.25
CA ALA A 41 8.73 -3.03 -1.12
C ALA A 41 9.43 -3.09 -2.49
N ALA A 42 8.92 -3.83 -3.47
CA ALA A 42 9.52 -3.88 -4.81
C ALA A 42 9.56 -2.51 -5.50
N VAL A 43 8.53 -1.67 -5.28
CA VAL A 43 8.47 -0.30 -5.82
C VAL A 43 8.96 0.77 -4.85
N ARG A 44 9.59 0.41 -3.72
CA ARG A 44 10.00 1.34 -2.66
C ARG A 44 10.88 2.52 -3.10
N HIS A 45 11.59 2.37 -4.21
CA HIS A 45 12.48 3.38 -4.77
C HIS A 45 11.76 4.39 -5.67
N ASP A 46 10.52 4.12 -6.06
CA ASP A 46 9.70 4.97 -6.91
C ASP A 46 8.45 5.45 -6.15
N PRO A 47 8.45 6.71 -5.66
CA PRO A 47 7.32 7.25 -4.91
C PRO A 47 6.05 7.40 -5.75
N GLN A 48 6.16 7.59 -7.08
CA GLN A 48 4.99 7.67 -7.97
C GLN A 48 4.36 6.28 -8.12
N ALA A 49 5.18 5.25 -8.37
CA ALA A 49 4.70 3.88 -8.42
C ALA A 49 4.09 3.43 -7.07
N LEU A 50 4.70 3.80 -5.94
CA LEU A 50 4.09 3.56 -4.62
C LEU A 50 2.71 4.22 -4.50
N ARG A 51 2.57 5.49 -4.89
CA ARG A 51 1.29 6.23 -4.86
C ARG A 51 0.24 5.56 -5.72
N GLU A 52 0.59 5.17 -6.95
CA GLU A 52 -0.30 4.43 -7.85
C GLU A 52 -0.73 3.10 -7.24
N ARG A 53 0.20 2.35 -6.63
CA ARG A 53 -0.13 1.09 -5.95
C ARG A 53 -1.08 1.29 -4.78
N PHE A 54 -0.85 2.28 -3.92
CA PHE A 54 -1.79 2.60 -2.85
C PHE A 54 -3.15 3.02 -3.41
N HIS A 55 -3.16 3.82 -4.48
CA HIS A 55 -4.40 4.21 -5.15
C HIS A 55 -5.16 2.99 -5.66
N GLU A 56 -4.52 2.08 -6.40
CA GLU A 56 -5.11 0.83 -6.89
C GLU A 56 -5.64 -0.06 -5.75
N LEU A 57 -4.91 -0.16 -4.64
CA LEU A 57 -5.31 -0.94 -3.46
C LEU A 57 -6.52 -0.34 -2.74
N THR A 58 -6.64 0.99 -2.72
CA THR A 58 -7.69 1.70 -1.96
C THR A 58 -8.94 1.95 -2.81
N HIS A 59 -8.78 2.19 -4.11
CA HIS A 59 -9.86 2.42 -5.07
C HIS A 59 -10.49 1.13 -5.62
N ASP A 60 -10.29 -0.02 -4.96
CA ASP A 60 -10.61 -1.36 -5.46
C ASP A 60 -11.92 -1.41 -6.28
N HIS A 61 -11.77 -1.28 -7.59
CA HIS A 61 -12.82 -1.26 -8.61
C HIS A 61 -13.33 -2.69 -8.92
N ARG A 62 -13.11 -3.65 -8.02
CA ARG A 62 -13.51 -5.05 -8.22
C ARG A 62 -14.71 -5.34 -7.34
N GLY A 63 -15.89 -4.98 -7.86
CA GLY A 63 -17.23 -5.12 -7.23
C GLY A 63 -17.63 -6.55 -6.84
N GLY A 64 -16.88 -7.18 -5.93
CA GLY A 64 -17.10 -8.55 -5.47
C GLY A 64 -16.12 -9.06 -4.41
N ARG A 65 -15.11 -8.29 -3.98
CA ARG A 65 -14.26 -8.68 -2.85
C ARG A 65 -14.71 -8.01 -1.55
N ARG A 66 -14.80 -8.80 -0.48
CA ARG A 66 -14.86 -8.30 0.90
C ARG A 66 -13.59 -7.46 1.07
N GLY A 67 -13.73 -6.15 1.29
CA GLY A 67 -12.61 -5.22 1.42
C GLY A 67 -11.61 -5.65 2.51
N PHE A 68 -10.55 -4.87 2.70
CA PHE A 68 -9.57 -5.20 3.74
C PHE A 68 -10.21 -5.18 5.13
N PRO A 69 -9.81 -6.10 6.02
CA PRO A 69 -10.16 -5.97 7.43
C PRO A 69 -9.60 -4.65 7.98
N PHE A 70 -10.29 -4.11 8.98
CA PHE A 70 -9.99 -2.79 9.52
C PHE A 70 -8.51 -2.61 9.90
N ASP A 71 -7.92 -3.61 10.55
CA ASP A 71 -6.50 -3.56 10.96
C ASP A 71 -5.55 -3.43 9.76
N VAL A 72 -5.83 -4.13 8.67
CA VAL A 72 -5.04 -4.05 7.43
C VAL A 72 -5.26 -2.71 6.74
N MET A 73 -6.48 -2.18 6.76
CA MET A 73 -6.76 -0.84 6.24
C MET A 73 -6.00 0.24 7.03
N MET A 74 -5.93 0.11 8.35
CA MET A 74 -5.17 1.05 9.19
C MET A 74 -3.67 0.98 8.91
N ASP A 75 -3.11 -0.22 8.79
CA ASP A 75 -1.72 -0.40 8.38
C ASP A 75 -1.43 0.26 7.03
N LEU A 76 -2.32 0.07 6.03
CA LEU A 76 -2.18 0.67 4.71
C LEU A 76 -2.24 2.21 4.76
N LEU A 77 -3.13 2.78 5.55
CA LEU A 77 -3.26 4.24 5.69
C LEU A 77 -2.05 4.86 6.40
N VAL A 78 -1.57 4.23 7.48
CA VAL A 78 -0.37 4.68 8.20
C VAL A 78 0.87 4.60 7.32
N LEU A 79 1.02 3.53 6.54
CA LEU A 79 2.10 3.42 5.56
C LEU A 79 1.99 4.46 4.45
N ARG A 80 0.79 4.68 3.91
CA ARG A 80 0.54 5.68 2.88
C ARG A 80 0.96 7.06 3.37
N GLU A 81 0.53 7.45 4.57
CA GLU A 81 0.86 8.74 5.17
C GLU A 81 2.37 8.92 5.35
N ALA A 82 3.06 7.87 5.80
CA ALA A 82 4.49 7.95 6.04
C ALA A 82 5.33 8.02 4.76
N LEU A 83 4.89 7.32 3.70
CA LEU A 83 5.58 7.23 2.42
C LEU A 83 5.21 8.36 1.47
N ILE A 84 3.97 8.84 1.56
CA ILE A 84 3.43 9.95 0.79
C ILE A 84 3.30 11.12 1.77
N LYS A 85 4.40 11.84 1.98
CA LYS A 85 4.34 13.13 2.66
C LYS A 85 3.56 14.09 1.75
N ASP A 86 2.53 14.73 2.29
CA ASP A 86 1.62 15.68 1.62
C ASP A 86 2.29 16.99 1.12
N ASP A 87 3.51 16.93 0.57
CA ASP A 87 4.11 18.06 -0.16
C ASP A 87 3.54 18.20 -1.59
N ASP A 88 2.59 17.33 -1.95
CA ASP A 88 2.02 17.22 -3.29
C ASP A 88 0.51 17.01 -3.17
N LEU A 89 -0.16 17.90 -2.43
CA LEU A 89 -1.52 18.27 -2.79
C LEU A 89 -1.45 18.64 -4.28
N PRO A 90 -2.17 17.95 -5.19
CA PRO A 90 -2.41 18.54 -6.49
C PRO A 90 -3.27 19.78 -6.22
N GLY A 91 -2.60 20.92 -6.03
CA GLY A 91 -3.20 22.20 -6.38
C GLY A 91 -3.62 22.04 -7.83
N ASP A 92 -4.93 22.06 -8.06
CA ASP A 92 -5.55 22.28 -9.36
C ASP A 92 -4.85 21.58 -10.55
N ASN A 93 -5.11 20.30 -10.73
CA ASN A 93 -5.41 19.87 -12.10
C ASN A 93 -6.87 19.47 -12.16
N ASP A 94 -7.67 20.54 -12.23
CA ASP A 94 -8.92 20.69 -12.97
C ASP A 94 -8.93 19.81 -14.25
N ALA A 95 -9.20 18.52 -14.06
CA ALA A 95 -9.49 17.58 -15.14
C ALA A 95 -10.82 16.85 -14.95
N THR A 96 -11.59 17.20 -13.91
CA THR A 96 -13.03 16.94 -13.90
C THR A 96 -13.78 18.18 -14.37
N LYS A 97 -13.52 18.47 -15.65
CA LYS A 97 -14.46 19.11 -16.57
C LYS A 97 -15.76 18.31 -16.57
N TRP A 98 -16.57 18.46 -15.52
CA TRP A 98 -17.99 18.13 -15.59
C TRP A 98 -18.59 19.19 -16.52
N VAL A 99 -18.65 18.82 -17.80
CA VAL A 99 -19.31 19.61 -18.83
C VAL A 99 -20.73 19.93 -18.36
N SER A 100 -21.04 21.23 -18.35
CA SER A 100 -22.38 21.78 -18.19
C SER A 100 -23.27 21.45 -19.37
#